data_AF-A0A078AF01-F1
#
_entry.id   AF-A0A078AF01-F1
#
_cell.length_a   1.000
_cell.length_b   1.000
_cell.length_c   1.000
_cell.angle_alpha   90.00
_cell.angle_beta   90.00
_cell.angle_gamma   90.00
#
_symmetry.space_group_name_H-M   'P 1'
#
loop_
_entity.id
_entity.type
_entity.pdbx_description
1 polymer ?
#
loop_
_entity_poly.entity_id
_entity_poly.type
_entity_poly.pdbx_seq_one_letter_code
_entity_poly.pdbx_strand_id
1 'polypeptide(L)'
;MVKKNKSPKIKQEQQTQKQEQKKPAAVVAEQAPVKAATVEVAYIPQPYSLSKLGPKTIGKAKSGKSWNVASKRAPRHSVYNPKTWEEKTEQRKKLKALKDRVAEAKLKKKQEKQSRAVQLREKLKRKELNQMKSATYQLIKDTTKIRKWSKKAKTQLSKLPAEIFYQKFGK
;
A
#
# COMPACT_ATOMS: atom_id res chain seq x y z
N MET A 1 28.33 -40.06 -17.99
CA MET A 1 26.99 -39.95 -18.63
C MET A 1 26.40 -38.58 -18.33
N VAL A 2 26.24 -37.76 -19.37
CA VAL A 2 25.82 -36.35 -19.32
C VAL A 2 24.30 -36.27 -19.36
N LYS A 3 23.67 -35.56 -18.41
CA LYS A 3 22.24 -35.20 -18.49
C LYS A 3 22.11 -33.68 -18.61
N LYS A 4 21.98 -33.21 -19.85
CA LYS A 4 21.56 -31.86 -20.23
C LYS A 4 20.04 -31.76 -20.03
N ASN A 5 19.58 -30.88 -19.16
CA ASN A 5 18.17 -30.49 -19.11
C ASN A 5 18.01 -29.04 -19.55
N LYS A 6 17.07 -28.87 -20.47
CA LYS A 6 16.92 -27.81 -21.45
C LYS A 6 15.86 -26.81 -20.96
N SER A 7 16.19 -25.53 -20.90
CA SER A 7 15.27 -24.46 -20.51
C SER A 7 14.23 -24.17 -21.61
N PRO A 8 12.94 -23.97 -21.30
CA PRO A 8 12.00 -23.43 -22.26
C PRO A 8 12.01 -21.89 -22.28
N LYS A 9 12.26 -21.33 -23.47
CA LYS A 9 11.98 -19.93 -23.87
C LYS A 9 10.46 -19.73 -23.92
N ILE A 10 9.94 -18.70 -23.25
CA ILE A 10 8.57 -18.20 -23.48
C ILE A 10 8.68 -16.82 -24.13
N LYS A 11 7.99 -16.70 -25.25
CA LYS A 11 8.07 -15.66 -26.27
C LYS A 11 7.39 -14.37 -25.80
N GLN A 12 7.94 -13.27 -26.29
CA GLN A 12 7.34 -11.94 -26.31
C GLN A 12 6.28 -11.89 -27.41
N GLU A 13 5.08 -11.42 -27.12
CA GLU A 13 4.16 -10.86 -28.12
C GLU A 13 3.69 -9.50 -27.62
N GLN A 14 4.10 -8.48 -28.36
CA GLN A 14 3.53 -7.14 -28.37
C GLN A 14 2.35 -7.18 -29.35
N GLN A 15 1.27 -6.43 -29.09
CA GLN A 15 0.70 -5.55 -30.12
C GLN A 15 -0.36 -4.60 -29.56
N THR A 16 -0.10 -3.33 -29.86
CA THR A 16 -0.92 -2.13 -29.74
C THR A 16 -2.09 -2.13 -30.72
N GLN A 17 -3.25 -1.59 -30.31
CA GLN A 17 -4.21 -1.01 -31.26
C GLN A 17 -4.74 0.33 -30.75
N LYS A 18 -4.46 1.36 -31.54
CA LYS A 18 -5.01 2.72 -31.57
C LYS A 18 -5.44 2.91 -33.03
N GLN A 19 -6.57 3.60 -33.25
CA GLN A 19 -7.04 4.29 -34.48
C GLN A 19 -8.49 3.89 -34.80
N GLU A 20 -9.47 4.77 -34.58
CA GLU A 20 -9.84 6.00 -35.35
C GLU A 20 -11.00 5.66 -36.28
N GLN A 21 -12.14 6.35 -36.13
CA GLN A 21 -12.97 6.78 -37.26
C GLN A 21 -13.62 8.13 -36.96
N LYS A 22 -13.63 8.99 -37.97
CA LYS A 22 -14.05 10.40 -37.97
C LYS A 22 -14.93 10.63 -39.22
N LYS A 23 -16.05 11.37 -39.03
CA LYS A 23 -16.82 12.23 -39.98
C LYS A 23 -17.82 11.57 -40.97
N PRO A 24 -18.82 12.31 -41.58
CA PRO A 24 -19.20 13.74 -41.50
C PRO A 24 -20.73 14.06 -41.35
N ALA A 25 -21.05 15.38 -41.36
CA ALA A 25 -22.32 16.16 -41.31
C ALA A 25 -23.46 15.69 -42.27
N ALA A 26 -24.74 16.11 -42.22
CA ALA A 26 -25.34 17.43 -41.96
C ALA A 26 -26.90 17.37 -41.83
N VAL A 27 -27.48 18.33 -41.09
CA VAL A 27 -28.77 19.06 -41.27
C VAL A 27 -30.09 18.25 -41.42
N VAL A 28 -31.03 18.42 -40.47
CA VAL A 28 -32.38 19.00 -40.68
C VAL A 28 -32.92 19.46 -39.31
N ALA A 29 -33.40 20.70 -39.29
CA ALA A 29 -34.08 21.32 -38.16
C ALA A 29 -35.55 20.88 -38.10
N GLU A 30 -36.02 20.48 -36.92
CA GLU A 30 -37.43 20.56 -36.58
C GLU A 30 -37.54 20.89 -35.08
N GLN A 31 -37.96 22.12 -34.81
CA GLN A 31 -38.26 22.61 -33.47
C GLN A 31 -39.66 22.12 -33.08
N ALA A 32 -39.73 21.33 -32.02
CA ALA A 32 -40.98 20.97 -31.35
C ALA A 32 -40.79 21.15 -29.82
N PRO A 33 -41.86 21.54 -29.10
CA PRO A 33 -41.77 22.36 -27.89
C PRO A 33 -41.18 21.63 -26.69
N VAL A 34 -40.43 22.41 -25.89
CA VAL A 34 -39.85 22.04 -24.60
C VAL A 34 -40.94 21.51 -23.67
N LYS A 35 -41.11 20.18 -23.63
CA LYS A 35 -41.75 19.51 -22.51
C LYS A 35 -40.74 19.49 -21.39
N ALA A 36 -41.01 20.26 -20.35
CA ALA A 36 -40.23 20.32 -19.12
C ALA A 36 -39.98 18.90 -18.61
N ALA A 37 -38.75 18.42 -18.77
CA ALA A 37 -38.29 17.22 -18.10
C ALA A 37 -38.31 17.54 -16.60
N THR A 38 -39.26 16.96 -15.88
CA THR A 38 -39.23 16.83 -14.44
C THR A 38 -37.96 16.07 -14.10
N VAL A 39 -36.90 16.81 -13.78
CA VAL A 39 -35.68 16.27 -13.20
C VAL A 39 -36.08 15.74 -11.84
N GLU A 40 -36.32 14.43 -11.73
CA GLU A 40 -36.28 13.74 -10.45
C GLU A 40 -34.85 13.84 -9.94
N VAL A 41 -34.58 14.90 -9.19
CA VAL A 41 -33.34 15.07 -8.44
C VAL A 41 -33.35 13.96 -7.40
N ALA A 42 -32.66 12.87 -7.70
CA ALA A 42 -32.37 11.83 -6.74
C ALA A 42 -31.74 12.48 -5.51
N TYR A 43 -32.47 12.46 -4.39
CA TYR A 43 -32.01 12.98 -3.12
C TYR A 43 -30.84 12.11 -2.63
N ILE A 44 -29.62 12.58 -2.88
CA ILE A 44 -28.41 11.99 -2.31
C ILE A 44 -28.33 12.53 -0.87
N PRO A 45 -28.50 11.70 0.18
CA PRO A 45 -28.33 12.17 1.54
C PRO A 45 -26.87 12.62 1.72
N GLN A 46 -26.70 13.94 1.87
CA GLN A 46 -25.44 14.53 2.29
C GLN A 46 -25.00 13.87 3.61
N PRO A 47 -23.73 13.48 3.80
CA PRO A 47 -23.26 13.05 5.11
C PRO A 47 -23.47 14.21 6.08
N TYR A 48 -24.32 14.00 7.07
CA TYR A 48 -24.56 14.94 8.15
C TYR A 48 -23.21 15.40 8.71
N SER A 49 -22.83 16.66 8.46
CA SER A 49 -21.68 17.23 9.12
C SER A 49 -22.03 17.32 10.60
N LEU A 50 -21.32 16.55 11.44
CA LEU A 50 -21.36 16.68 12.90
C LEU A 50 -20.65 17.97 13.34
N SER A 51 -20.98 19.11 12.73
CA SER A 51 -20.60 20.42 13.25
C SER A 51 -21.34 20.60 14.56
N LYS A 52 -20.64 20.27 15.66
CA LYS A 52 -21.08 20.50 17.03
C LYS A 52 -21.23 22.00 17.29
N LEU A 53 -22.36 22.56 16.91
CA LEU A 53 -22.87 23.81 17.46
C LEU A 53 -24.08 23.47 18.32
N GLY A 54 -23.83 22.66 19.36
CA GLY A 54 -24.77 22.58 20.49
C GLY A 54 -24.70 23.89 21.29
N PRO A 55 -25.75 24.23 22.05
CA PRO A 55 -25.76 25.43 22.89
C PRO A 55 -24.52 25.43 23.79
N LYS A 56 -23.78 26.55 23.81
CA LYS A 56 -22.64 26.75 24.70
C LYS A 56 -23.15 26.66 26.13
N THR A 57 -22.95 25.51 26.77
CA THR A 57 -23.33 25.30 28.17
C THR A 57 -22.40 26.15 29.04
N ILE A 58 -22.85 27.36 29.38
CA ILE A 58 -22.25 28.18 30.44
C ILE A 58 -22.34 27.33 31.71
N GLY A 59 -21.20 27.02 32.34
CA GLY A 59 -21.15 26.33 33.64
C GLY A 59 -20.67 24.87 33.67
N LYS A 60 -19.90 24.37 32.69
CA LYS A 60 -19.19 23.08 32.86
C LYS A 60 -17.92 23.26 33.71
N ALA A 61 -17.72 22.39 34.70
CA ALA A 61 -16.48 22.36 35.49
C ALA A 61 -15.27 21.98 34.61
N LYS A 62 -14.08 22.49 34.94
CA LYS A 62 -12.81 22.31 34.21
C LYS A 62 -12.43 20.84 33.91
N SER A 63 -12.95 19.88 34.68
CA SER A 63 -12.70 18.44 34.48
C SER A 63 -13.55 17.79 33.38
N GLY A 64 -14.52 18.51 32.80
CA GLY A 64 -15.45 18.02 31.78
C GLY A 64 -16.43 16.94 32.28
N LYS A 65 -16.32 16.50 33.55
CA LYS A 65 -17.27 15.58 34.19
C LYS A 65 -18.33 16.39 34.92
N SER A 66 -19.59 16.16 34.57
CA SER A 66 -20.74 16.53 35.38
C SER A 66 -20.66 15.76 36.70
N TRP A 67 -20.31 16.45 37.78
CA TRP A 67 -20.13 15.89 39.12
C TRP A 67 -21.37 15.18 39.69
N ASN A 68 -22.51 15.29 39.01
CA ASN A 68 -23.81 14.76 39.42
C ASN A 68 -24.54 13.94 38.32
N VAL A 69 -23.83 13.32 37.38
CA VAL A 69 -24.49 12.28 36.55
C VAL A 69 -24.56 11.02 37.37
N ALA A 70 -25.75 10.73 37.90
CA ALA A 70 -26.10 9.41 38.41
C ALA A 70 -25.62 8.39 37.38
N SER A 71 -24.59 7.61 37.73
CA SER A 71 -24.13 6.56 36.83
C SER A 71 -25.32 5.65 36.59
N LYS A 72 -25.75 5.50 35.33
CA LYS A 72 -26.66 4.42 34.93
C LYS A 72 -25.89 3.10 35.10
N ARG A 73 -25.69 2.67 36.35
CA ARG A 73 -25.26 1.31 36.65
C ARG A 73 -26.35 0.45 36.03
N ALA A 74 -25.96 -0.38 35.06
CA ALA A 74 -26.88 -1.35 34.51
C ALA A 74 -27.53 -2.12 35.68
N PRO A 75 -28.84 -2.43 35.60
CA PRO A 75 -29.49 -3.21 36.65
C PRO A 75 -28.65 -4.44 36.96
N ARG A 76 -28.46 -4.71 38.24
CA ARG A 76 -27.40 -5.60 38.77
C ARG A 76 -27.51 -7.06 38.29
N HIS A 77 -28.57 -7.43 37.56
CA HIS A 77 -28.79 -8.78 37.07
C HIS A 77 -29.52 -8.72 35.71
N SER A 78 -28.79 -8.73 34.60
CA SER A 78 -29.37 -9.26 33.35
C SER A 78 -29.57 -10.75 33.57
N VAL A 79 -30.81 -11.24 33.50
CA VAL A 79 -31.11 -12.67 33.65
C VAL A 79 -30.25 -13.46 32.66
N TYR A 80 -29.36 -14.31 33.17
CA TYR A 80 -28.51 -15.16 32.35
C TYR A 80 -29.38 -16.26 31.74
N ASN A 81 -29.64 -16.17 30.44
CA ASN A 81 -30.29 -17.25 29.71
C ASN A 81 -29.23 -18.23 29.18
N PRO A 82 -29.16 -19.47 29.70
CA PRO A 82 -28.18 -20.44 29.23
C PRO A 82 -28.48 -20.82 27.77
N LYS A 83 -27.50 -20.57 26.89
CA LYS A 83 -27.61 -20.92 25.47
C LYS A 83 -27.73 -22.43 25.29
N THR A 84 -28.59 -22.83 24.35
CA THR A 84 -28.70 -24.22 23.92
C THR A 84 -27.39 -24.70 23.28
N TRP A 85 -27.22 -26.02 23.16
CA TRP A 85 -26.02 -26.58 22.53
C TRP A 85 -25.85 -26.10 21.09
N GLU A 86 -26.93 -26.10 20.31
CA GLU A 86 -26.94 -25.67 18.91
C GLU A 86 -26.45 -24.22 18.77
N GLU A 87 -27.01 -23.30 19.57
CA GLU A 87 -26.59 -21.90 19.59
C GLU A 87 -25.09 -21.73 19.91
N LYS A 88 -24.57 -22.54 20.85
CA LYS A 88 -23.13 -22.53 21.18
C LYS A 88 -22.30 -23.00 19.98
N THR A 89 -22.74 -24.03 19.26
CA THR A 89 -22.02 -24.51 18.06
C THR A 89 -22.03 -23.49 16.94
N GLU A 90 -23.16 -22.82 16.70
CA GLU A 90 -23.25 -21.76 15.70
C GLU A 90 -22.34 -20.58 16.05
N GLN A 91 -22.34 -20.16 17.32
CA GLN A 91 -21.47 -19.08 17.76
C GLN A 91 -20.00 -19.45 17.61
N ARG A 92 -19.62 -20.71 17.89
CA ARG A 92 -18.25 -21.19 17.62
C ARG A 92 -17.92 -21.14 16.13
N LYS A 93 -18.83 -21.55 15.25
CA LYS A 93 -18.66 -21.47 13.78
C LYS A 93 -18.49 -20.01 13.33
N LYS A 94 -19.37 -19.11 13.79
CA LYS A 94 -19.32 -17.66 13.51
C LYS A 94 -18.00 -17.03 13.99
N LEU A 95 -17.59 -17.34 15.22
CA LEU A 95 -16.32 -16.85 15.78
C LEU A 95 -15.11 -17.40 15.03
N LYS A 96 -15.14 -18.67 14.61
CA LYS A 96 -14.07 -19.27 13.80
C LYS A 96 -13.95 -18.55 12.46
N ALA A 97 -15.06 -18.39 11.74
CA ALA A 97 -15.08 -17.66 10.46
C ALA A 97 -14.53 -16.23 10.57
N LEU A 98 -14.86 -15.51 11.67
CA LEU A 98 -14.31 -14.19 11.92
C LEU A 98 -12.79 -14.22 12.19
N LYS A 99 -12.31 -15.20 12.97
CA LYS A 99 -10.88 -15.37 13.24
C LYS A 99 -10.11 -15.69 11.96
N ASP A 100 -10.64 -16.57 11.13
CA ASP A 100 -10.03 -16.97 9.85
C ASP A 100 -9.94 -15.77 8.91
N ARG A 101 -11.03 -14.99 8.77
CA ARG A 101 -11.02 -13.73 7.97
C ARG A 101 -9.99 -12.72 8.48
N VAL A 102 -9.86 -12.57 9.80
CA VAL A 102 -8.85 -11.68 10.40
C VAL A 102 -7.43 -12.21 10.16
N ALA A 103 -7.22 -13.53 10.24
CA ALA A 103 -5.93 -14.17 9.96
C ALA A 103 -5.53 -13.97 8.49
N GLU A 104 -6.43 -14.18 7.55
CA GLU A 104 -6.23 -13.93 6.12
C GLU A 104 -5.85 -12.47 5.84
N ALA A 105 -6.57 -11.52 6.43
CA ALA A 105 -6.28 -10.10 6.29
C ALA A 105 -4.86 -9.75 6.82
N LYS A 106 -4.47 -10.33 7.96
CA LYS A 106 -3.12 -10.16 8.52
C LYS A 106 -2.04 -10.78 7.64
N LEU A 107 -2.28 -11.97 7.10
CA LEU A 107 -1.36 -12.65 6.18
C LEU A 107 -1.16 -11.83 4.90
N LYS A 108 -2.25 -11.34 4.30
CA LYS A 108 -2.20 -10.47 3.12
C LYS A 108 -1.34 -9.22 3.38
N LYS A 109 -1.56 -8.54 4.51
CA LYS A 109 -0.76 -7.36 4.90
C LYS A 109 0.71 -7.70 5.12
N LYS A 110 1.01 -8.86 5.71
CA LYS A 110 2.40 -9.33 5.90
C LYS A 110 3.09 -9.59 4.55
N GLN A 111 2.41 -10.27 3.63
CA GLN A 111 2.92 -10.55 2.28
C GLN A 111 3.15 -9.25 1.48
N GLU A 112 2.23 -8.29 1.57
CA GLU A 112 2.39 -6.97 0.96
C GLU A 112 3.62 -6.23 1.52
N LYS A 113 3.82 -6.24 2.83
CA LYS A 113 5.01 -5.62 3.45
C LYS A 113 6.30 -6.31 3.00
N GLN A 114 6.30 -7.64 2.94
CA GLN A 114 7.46 -8.42 2.50
C GLN A 114 7.80 -8.16 1.04
N SER A 115 6.82 -8.21 0.14
CA SER A 115 7.02 -7.92 -1.29
C SER A 115 7.55 -6.50 -1.53
N ARG A 116 6.99 -5.49 -0.85
CA ARG A 116 7.53 -4.12 -0.89
C ARG A 116 8.97 -4.03 -0.40
N ALA A 117 9.31 -4.72 0.68
CA ALA A 117 10.67 -4.72 1.21
C ALA A 117 11.67 -5.37 0.23
N VAL A 118 11.27 -6.47 -0.42
CA VAL A 118 12.07 -7.14 -1.46
C VAL A 118 12.28 -6.21 -2.65
N GLN A 119 11.21 -5.62 -3.19
CA GLN A 119 11.30 -4.68 -4.30
C GLN A 119 12.20 -3.47 -3.98
N LEU A 120 12.09 -2.92 -2.77
CA LEU A 120 12.94 -1.80 -2.34
C LEU A 120 14.41 -2.22 -2.27
N ARG A 121 14.71 -3.38 -1.67
CA ARG A 121 16.08 -3.92 -1.60
C ARG A 121 16.66 -4.15 -2.99
N GLU A 122 15.89 -4.73 -3.90
CA GLU A 122 16.33 -4.91 -5.29
C GLU A 122 16.57 -3.59 -6.00
N LYS A 123 15.67 -2.61 -5.82
CA LYS A 123 15.83 -1.26 -6.38
C LYS A 123 17.10 -0.58 -5.85
N LEU A 124 17.38 -0.70 -4.55
CA LEU A 124 18.60 -0.16 -3.95
C LEU A 124 19.84 -0.85 -4.51
N LYS A 125 19.86 -2.19 -4.57
CA LYS A 125 20.96 -2.95 -5.18
C LYS A 125 21.21 -2.55 -6.63
N ARG A 126 20.15 -2.38 -7.43
CA ARG A 126 20.26 -1.90 -8.82
C ARG A 126 20.82 -0.49 -8.89
N LYS A 127 20.36 0.42 -8.03
CA LYS A 127 20.88 1.79 -7.95
C LYS A 127 22.36 1.81 -7.56
N GLU A 128 22.75 1.01 -6.57
CA GLU A 128 24.14 0.88 -6.12
C GLU A 128 25.01 0.33 -7.25
N LEU A 129 24.60 -0.74 -7.93
CA LEU A 129 25.32 -1.28 -9.08
C LEU A 129 25.42 -0.27 -10.23
N ASN A 130 24.36 0.49 -10.51
CA ASN A 130 24.38 1.51 -11.56
C ASN A 130 25.29 2.67 -11.20
N GLN A 131 25.23 3.17 -9.96
CA GLN A 131 26.14 4.18 -9.44
C GLN A 131 27.59 3.68 -9.55
N MET A 132 27.82 2.41 -9.22
CA MET A 132 29.13 1.79 -9.33
C MET A 132 29.57 1.54 -10.80
N LYS A 133 28.65 1.48 -11.76
CA LYS A 133 29.00 1.36 -13.18
C LYS A 133 29.30 2.72 -13.81
N SER A 134 28.59 3.77 -13.38
CA SER A 134 28.70 5.12 -13.93
C SER A 134 29.78 5.98 -13.27
N ALA A 135 30.23 5.64 -12.06
CA ALA A 135 31.25 6.43 -11.36
C ALA A 135 32.64 6.29 -12.02
N THR A 136 33.43 7.35 -11.90
CA THR A 136 34.84 7.40 -12.30
C THR A 136 35.73 6.91 -11.16
N TYR A 137 36.69 6.04 -11.45
CA TYR A 137 37.53 5.39 -10.45
C TYR A 137 39.01 5.67 -10.65
N GLN A 138 39.73 5.77 -9.53
CA GLN A 138 41.18 5.76 -9.50
C GLN A 138 41.66 4.45 -8.86
N LEU A 139 42.54 3.73 -9.56
CA LEU A 139 43.10 2.48 -9.07
C LEU A 139 44.26 2.76 -8.12
N ILE A 140 44.16 2.30 -6.88
CA ILE A 140 45.26 2.36 -5.92
C ILE A 140 46.04 1.05 -6.01
N LYS A 141 47.24 1.10 -6.57
CA LYS A 141 48.14 -0.07 -6.71
C LYS A 141 48.82 -0.42 -5.37
N ASP A 142 49.32 0.60 -4.66
CA ASP A 142 50.05 0.42 -3.40
C ASP A 142 49.12 0.53 -2.18
N THR A 143 48.74 -0.60 -1.60
CA THR A 143 47.85 -0.61 -0.42
C THR A 143 48.57 -0.25 0.89
N THR A 144 49.90 -0.34 0.93
CA THR A 144 50.72 -0.05 2.12
C THR A 144 50.61 1.40 2.58
N LYS A 145 50.47 2.33 1.63
CA LYS A 145 50.35 3.78 1.90
C LYS A 145 48.98 4.15 2.48
N ILE A 146 47.94 3.34 2.27
CA ILE A 146 46.58 3.57 2.77
C ILE A 146 46.57 3.61 4.31
N ARG A 147 47.44 2.84 4.99
CA ARG A 147 47.54 2.86 6.46
C ARG A 147 47.82 4.26 7.00
N LYS A 148 48.63 5.05 6.30
CA LYS A 148 49.04 6.42 6.67
C LYS A 148 47.97 7.48 6.36
N TRP A 149 46.89 7.12 5.64
CA TRP A 149 45.85 8.08 5.27
C TRP A 149 44.98 8.50 6.46
N SER A 150 44.41 9.71 6.36
CA SER A 150 43.43 10.23 7.31
C SER A 150 42.15 9.38 7.33
N LYS A 151 41.41 9.42 8.44
CA LYS A 151 40.16 8.66 8.61
C LYS A 151 39.13 9.00 7.52
N LYS A 152 39.03 10.28 7.12
CA LYS A 152 38.12 10.76 6.07
C LYS A 152 38.48 10.21 4.67
N ALA A 153 39.77 10.15 4.34
CA ALA A 153 40.20 9.56 3.08
C ALA A 153 39.93 8.04 3.04
N LYS A 154 40.15 7.34 4.15
CA LYS A 154 39.82 5.91 4.27
C LYS A 154 38.32 5.63 4.09
N THR A 155 37.44 6.51 4.55
CA THR A 155 35.98 6.34 4.35
C THR A 155 35.52 6.51 2.91
N GLN A 156 36.31 7.17 2.06
CA GLN A 156 36.01 7.31 0.63
C GLN A 156 36.46 6.07 -0.18
N LEU A 157 37.25 5.18 0.42
CA LEU A 157 37.67 3.94 -0.23
C LEU A 157 36.51 2.94 -0.24
N SER A 158 35.95 2.72 -1.43
CA SER A 158 34.97 1.67 -1.69
C SER A 158 35.63 0.51 -2.45
N LYS A 159 35.35 -0.72 -2.03
CA LYS A 159 35.71 -1.90 -2.83
C LYS A 159 34.72 -2.07 -3.97
N LEU A 160 35.23 -2.15 -5.20
CA LEU A 160 34.41 -2.46 -6.37
C LEU A 160 34.06 -3.95 -6.40
N PRO A 161 32.85 -4.33 -6.85
CA PRO A 161 32.54 -5.72 -7.20
C PRO A 161 33.53 -6.24 -8.25
N ALA A 162 33.98 -7.49 -8.10
CA ALA A 162 35.00 -8.10 -8.96
C ALA A 162 34.62 -8.03 -10.45
N GLU A 163 33.36 -8.30 -10.78
CA GLU A 163 32.81 -8.22 -12.15
C GLU A 163 33.04 -6.85 -12.80
N ILE A 164 32.71 -5.77 -12.07
CA ILE A 164 32.83 -4.38 -12.55
C ILE A 164 34.32 -4.00 -12.63
N PHE A 165 35.11 -4.44 -11.65
CA PHE A 165 36.54 -4.18 -11.61
C PHE A 165 37.25 -4.74 -12.84
N TYR A 166 37.10 -6.04 -13.12
CA TYR A 166 37.75 -6.66 -14.26
C TYR A 166 37.24 -6.12 -15.60
N GLN A 167 35.94 -5.78 -15.70
CA GLN A 167 35.41 -5.16 -16.92
C GLN A 167 36.07 -3.81 -17.23
N LYS A 168 36.37 -2.99 -16.22
CA LYS A 168 36.93 -1.64 -16.41
C LYS A 168 38.46 -1.60 -16.42
N PHE A 169 39.12 -2.49 -15.66
CA PHE A 169 40.55 -2.43 -15.37
C PHE A 169 41.33 -3.71 -15.70
N GLY A 170 40.67 -4.79 -16.13
CA GLY A 170 41.30 -6.09 -16.40
C GLY A 170 41.95 -6.23 -17.79
N LYS A 171 42.43 -5.12 -18.36
CA LYS A 171 43.25 -5.14 -19.58
C LYS A 171 44.71 -5.38 -19.24
#